data_AF-W6TT20-F1
#
_entry.id   AF-W6TT20-F1
#
_cell.length_a   1.000
_cell.length_b   1.000
_cell.length_c   1.000
_cell.angle_alpha   90.00
_cell.angle_beta   90.00
_cell.angle_gamma   90.00
#
_symmetry.space_group_name_H-M   'P 1'
#
loop_
_entity.id
_entity.type
_entity.pdbx_description
1 polymer ?
#
loop_
_entity_poly.entity_id
_entity_poly.type
_entity_poly.pdbx_seq_one_letter_code
_entity_poly.pdbx_strand_id
1 'polypeptide(L)'
;MEKDKMMLLLEKYWRAETTIEEERLIKRHFATQELNDERSGDENWFEAIKDFKSIENNEVYITEIRPKSGGQLVSLSALLKVAATIVLIAGMAFFGLTYNNKLQAKRDLALQQKAEAGLFSISKALNHGYNGLNEATESMSNIKSLKQ
;
A
#
# COMPACT_ATOMS: atom_id res chain seq x y z
N MET A 1 4.53 29.47 14.41
CA MET A 1 5.32 28.82 13.33
C MET A 1 4.85 29.42 12.02
N GLU A 2 5.75 29.62 11.06
CA GLU A 2 5.40 30.05 9.71
C GLU A 2 4.51 28.98 9.04
N LYS A 3 3.39 29.38 8.41
CA LYS A 3 2.35 28.44 7.92
C LYS A 3 2.93 27.36 7.00
N ASP A 4 3.87 27.74 6.13
CA ASP A 4 4.51 26.84 5.17
C ASP A 4 5.32 25.72 5.85
N LYS A 5 5.99 26.04 6.96
CA LYS A 5 6.76 25.05 7.74
C LYS A 5 5.85 24.06 8.45
N MET A 6 4.67 24.49 8.89
CA MET A 6 3.69 23.60 9.50
C MET A 6 3.09 22.66 8.45
N MET A 7 2.77 23.17 7.25
CA MET A 7 2.22 22.35 6.16
C MET A 7 3.17 21.21 5.74
N LEU A 8 4.46 21.50 5.60
CA LEU A 8 5.48 20.47 5.34
C LEU A 8 5.58 19.43 6.47
N LEU A 9 5.41 19.88 7.72
CA LEU A 9 5.44 19.00 8.88
C LEU A 9 4.21 18.07 8.93
N LEU A 10 3.03 18.57 8.54
CA LEU A 10 1.82 17.76 8.37
C LEU A 10 1.96 16.75 7.24
N GLU A 11 2.53 17.13 6.09
CA GLU A 11 2.77 16.17 5.00
C GLU A 11 3.68 15.03 5.48
N LYS A 12 4.74 15.36 6.22
CA LYS A 12 5.63 14.38 6.85
C LYS A 12 4.90 13.49 7.86
N TYR A 13 3.98 14.07 8.65
CA TYR A 13 3.16 13.35 9.61
C TYR A 13 2.24 12.33 8.92
N TRP A 14 1.57 12.73 7.84
CA TRP A 14 0.72 11.84 7.04
C TRP A 14 1.51 10.73 6.34
N ARG A 15 2.78 10.96 6.02
CA ARG A 15 3.72 9.94 5.50
C ARG A 15 4.33 9.06 6.60
N ALA A 16 4.02 9.29 7.88
CA ALA A 16 4.61 8.61 9.04
C ALA A 16 6.15 8.75 9.12
N GLU A 17 6.68 9.87 8.65
CA GLU A 17 8.13 10.16 8.64
C GLU A 17 8.52 11.11 9.79
N THR A 18 7.57 11.52 10.64
CA THR A 18 7.82 12.43 11.76
C THR A 18 8.53 11.76 12.92
N THR A 19 9.37 12.53 13.58
CA THR A 19 9.96 12.20 14.89
C THR A 19 9.00 12.57 16.02
N ILE A 20 9.24 12.00 17.21
CA ILE A 20 8.41 12.25 18.41
C ILE A 20 8.37 13.75 18.79
N GLU A 21 9.49 14.46 18.63
CA GLU A 21 9.54 15.89 18.95
C GLU A 21 8.74 16.73 17.94
N GLU A 22 8.74 16.35 16.66
CA GLU A 22 7.92 16.99 15.63
C GLU A 22 6.43 16.76 15.89
N GLU A 23 6.02 15.54 16.27
CA GLU A 23 4.63 15.25 16.63
C GLU A 23 4.13 16.04 17.85
N ARG A 24 4.98 16.20 18.87
CA ARG A 24 4.64 17.04 20.04
C ARG A 24 4.41 18.49 19.62
N LEU A 25 5.16 18.95 18.64
CA LEU A 25 5.05 20.31 18.12
C LEU A 25 3.76 20.49 17.30
N ILE A 26 3.40 19.53 16.44
CA ILE A 26 2.12 19.48 15.72
C ILE A 26 0.95 19.49 16.72
N LYS A 27 0.97 18.59 17.71
CA LYS A 27 -0.07 18.49 18.74
C LYS A 27 -0.22 19.79 19.54
N ARG A 28 0.89 20.42 19.92
CA ARG A 28 0.86 21.71 20.64
C ARG A 28 0.29 22.84 19.78
N HIS A 29 0.61 22.84 18.50
CA HIS A 29 0.13 23.86 17.56
C HIS A 29 -1.40 23.81 17.42
N PHE A 30 -1.96 22.62 17.21
CA PHE A 30 -3.41 22.43 17.12
C PHE A 30 -4.13 22.47 18.47
N ALA A 31 -3.41 22.33 19.59
CA ALA A 31 -3.98 22.49 20.93
C ALA A 31 -4.13 23.97 21.37
N THR A 32 -3.44 24.90 20.71
CA THR A 32 -3.38 26.33 21.12
C THR A 32 -4.07 27.28 20.15
N GLN A 33 -4.44 26.84 18.95
CA GLN A 33 -5.22 27.67 18.04
C GLN A 33 -6.70 27.58 18.39
N GLU A 34 -7.20 28.65 18.99
CA GLU A 34 -8.62 28.97 18.99
C GLU A 34 -9.04 29.15 17.53
N LEU A 35 -9.98 28.32 17.10
CA LEU A 35 -10.40 28.05 15.73
C LEU A 35 -10.77 29.36 15.00
N ASN A 36 -9.84 29.91 14.22
CA ASN A 36 -10.15 30.97 13.27
C ASN A 36 -10.63 30.33 11.96
N ASP A 37 -11.96 30.27 11.80
CA ASP A 37 -12.88 30.12 10.65
C ASP A 37 -12.45 29.61 9.24
N GLU A 38 -11.17 29.42 8.92
CA GLU A 38 -10.72 28.69 7.73
C GLU A 38 -10.40 27.24 8.11
N ARG A 39 -11.45 26.45 8.40
CA ARG A 39 -11.31 25.02 8.70
C ARG A 39 -10.67 24.26 7.54
N SER A 40 -9.37 24.04 7.63
CA SER A 40 -8.67 23.02 6.86
C SER A 40 -9.01 21.64 7.43
N GLY A 41 -9.23 20.64 6.59
CA GLY A 41 -9.71 19.31 7.02
C GLY A 41 -8.83 18.60 8.05
N ASP A 42 -7.58 19.02 8.20
CA ASP A 42 -6.59 18.44 9.11
C ASP A 42 -6.83 18.80 10.59
N GLU A 43 -7.38 19.99 10.88
CA GLU A 43 -7.69 20.44 12.25
C GLU A 43 -8.76 19.57 12.90
N ASN A 44 -9.75 19.15 12.10
CA ASN A 44 -10.87 18.30 12.51
C ASN A 44 -10.39 16.88 12.93
N TRP A 45 -9.30 16.39 12.35
CA TRP A 45 -8.72 15.09 12.70
C TRP A 45 -8.11 15.08 14.11
N PHE A 46 -7.32 16.11 14.44
CA PHE A 46 -6.67 16.20 15.76
C PHE A 46 -7.66 16.50 16.88
N GLU A 47 -8.71 17.27 16.60
CA GLU A 47 -9.84 17.48 17.52
C GLU A 47 -10.61 16.18 17.77
N ALA A 48 -10.99 15.44 16.71
CA ALA A 48 -11.67 14.16 16.84
C ALA A 48 -10.86 13.17 17.68
N ILE A 49 -9.54 13.07 17.49
CA ILE A 49 -8.67 12.21 18.31
C ILE A 49 -8.69 12.65 19.79
N LYS A 50 -8.70 13.95 20.07
CA LYS A 50 -8.76 14.48 21.43
C LYS A 50 -10.09 14.10 22.09
N ASP A 51 -11.20 14.20 21.36
CA ASP A 51 -12.52 13.81 21.84
C ASP A 51 -12.58 12.31 22.14
N PHE A 52 -12.03 11.47 21.26
CA PHE A 52 -11.92 10.02 21.53
C PHE A 52 -11.12 9.71 22.80
N LYS A 53 -10.07 10.48 23.09
CA LYS A 53 -9.30 10.33 24.33
C LYS A 53 -10.09 10.74 25.57
N SER A 54 -11.03 11.67 25.45
CA SER A 54 -11.87 12.13 26.56
C SER A 54 -13.00 11.17 26.94
N ILE A 55 -13.22 10.09 26.17
CA ILE A 55 -14.22 9.05 26.47
C ILE A 55 -13.74 8.08 27.56
N GLU A 56 -12.53 8.25 28.10
CA GLU A 56 -12.04 7.47 29.24
C GLU A 56 -12.54 8.07 30.57
N ASN A 57 -13.46 7.35 31.23
CA ASN A 57 -14.13 7.63 32.52
C ASN A 57 -15.43 8.45 32.46
N ASN A 58 -16.40 8.04 31.65
CA ASN A 58 -17.76 8.11 32.15
C ASN A 58 -18.06 6.78 32.85
N GLU A 59 -18.48 6.88 34.10
CA GLU A 59 -18.72 5.78 35.03
C GLU A 59 -19.20 4.54 34.30
N VAL A 60 -18.45 3.44 34.40
CA VAL A 60 -18.95 2.14 34.01
C VAL A 60 -20.11 1.86 34.95
N TYR A 61 -21.32 2.26 34.54
CA TYR A 61 -22.55 1.72 35.07
C TYR A 61 -22.50 0.23 34.74
N ILE A 62 -21.95 -0.56 35.67
CA ILE A 62 -22.22 -1.99 35.73
C ILE A 62 -23.71 -2.07 36.07
N THR A 63 -24.56 -1.90 35.06
CA THR A 63 -25.94 -2.34 35.14
C THR A 63 -25.81 -3.84 35.37
N GLU A 64 -26.19 -4.30 36.56
CA GLU A 64 -26.37 -5.73 36.81
C GLU A 64 -27.29 -6.28 35.71
N ILE A 65 -26.69 -6.92 34.70
CA ILE A 65 -27.43 -7.59 33.66
C ILE A 65 -27.95 -8.87 34.30
N ARG A 66 -29.07 -8.80 35.03
CA ARG A 66 -29.82 -10.00 35.35
C ARG A 66 -30.19 -10.61 34.00
N PRO A 67 -29.72 -11.83 33.67
CA PRO A 67 -30.16 -12.47 32.44
C PRO A 67 -31.66 -12.66 32.58
N LYS A 68 -32.45 -11.92 31.78
CA LYS A 68 -33.86 -12.26 31.61
C LYS A 68 -33.86 -13.66 30.99
N SER A 69 -34.12 -14.66 31.83
CA SER A 69 -34.34 -16.04 31.43
C SER A 69 -35.61 -16.10 30.57
N GLY A 70 -35.44 -15.88 29.28
CA GLY A 70 -36.48 -15.93 28.29
C GLY A 70 -35.83 -15.67 26.95
N GLY A 71 -35.40 -16.75 26.28
CA GLY A 71 -34.73 -16.69 24.99
C GLY A 71 -35.55 -15.89 23.99
N GLN A 72 -35.16 -14.63 23.80
CA GLN A 72 -35.72 -13.81 22.74
C GLN A 72 -35.11 -14.30 21.44
N LEU A 73 -35.91 -15.02 20.66
CA LEU A 73 -35.60 -15.33 19.28
C LEU A 73 -35.41 -13.99 18.55
N VAL A 74 -34.17 -13.72 18.17
CA VAL A 74 -33.80 -12.52 17.42
C VAL A 74 -34.59 -12.56 16.10
N SER A 75 -35.39 -11.53 15.82
CA SER A 75 -36.21 -11.52 14.61
C SER A 75 -35.34 -11.64 13.36
N LEU A 76 -35.77 -12.48 12.40
CA LEU A 76 -35.10 -12.64 11.10
C LEU A 76 -34.88 -11.31 10.38
N SER A 77 -35.78 -10.34 10.59
CA SER A 77 -35.70 -8.98 10.05
C SER A 77 -34.54 -8.17 10.64
N ALA A 78 -34.16 -8.40 11.90
CA ALA A 78 -32.98 -7.78 12.52
C ALA A 78 -31.69 -8.42 12.01
N LEU A 79 -31.68 -9.75 11.81
CA LEU A 79 -30.56 -10.48 11.20
C LEU A 79 -30.32 -10.07 9.74
N LEU A 80 -31.38 -9.82 8.97
CA LEU A 80 -31.26 -9.39 7.57
C LEU A 80 -30.58 -8.02 7.40
N LYS A 81 -30.79 -7.09 8.35
CA LYS A 81 -30.15 -5.77 8.33
C LYS A 81 -28.63 -5.86 8.51
N VAL A 82 -28.19 -6.83 9.31
CA VAL A 82 -26.77 -7.09 9.56
C VAL A 82 -26.14 -7.88 8.41
N ALA A 83 -26.92 -8.69 7.68
CA ALA A 83 -26.40 -9.46 6.55
C ALA A 83 -25.89 -8.58 5.40
N ALA A 84 -26.51 -7.43 5.11
CA ALA A 84 -26.11 -6.58 3.99
C ALA A 84 -24.69 -6.01 4.14
N THR A 85 -24.29 -5.61 5.36
CA THR A 85 -22.95 -5.11 5.65
C THR A 85 -21.91 -6.22 5.60
N ILE A 86 -22.23 -7.40 6.12
CA ILE A 86 -21.36 -8.59 6.06
C ILE A 86 -21.13 -9.00 4.60
N VAL A 87 -22.16 -9.01 3.76
CA VAL A 87 -22.05 -9.36 2.34
C VAL A 87 -21.20 -8.35 1.57
N LEU A 88 -21.34 -7.05 1.86
CA LEU A 88 -20.49 -6.02 1.24
C LEU A 88 -19.02 -6.19 1.62
N ILE A 89 -18.72 -6.39 2.91
CA ILE A 89 -17.34 -6.58 3.38
C ILE A 89 -16.73 -7.86 2.80
N ALA A 90 -17.47 -8.97 2.84
CA ALA A 90 -17.02 -10.24 2.27
C ALA A 90 -16.81 -10.14 0.76
N GLY A 91 -17.71 -9.45 0.05
CA GLY A 91 -17.61 -9.21 -1.39
C GLY A 91 -16.38 -8.36 -1.75
N MET A 92 -16.13 -7.27 -1.01
CA MET A 92 -14.96 -6.42 -1.21
C MET A 92 -13.65 -7.16 -0.92
N ALA A 93 -13.60 -7.94 0.15
CA ALA A 93 -12.42 -8.74 0.50
C ALA A 93 -12.13 -9.81 -0.56
N PHE A 94 -13.16 -10.57 -0.98
CA PHE A 94 -13.02 -11.59 -2.02
C PHE A 94 -12.62 -10.99 -3.37
N PHE A 95 -13.20 -9.86 -3.75
CA PHE A 95 -12.85 -9.14 -4.97
C PHE A 95 -11.41 -8.60 -4.92
N GLY A 96 -10.98 -8.02 -3.79
CA GLY A 96 -9.61 -7.53 -3.61
C GLY A 96 -8.57 -8.64 -3.72
N LEU A 97 -8.80 -9.79 -3.08
CA LEU A 97 -7.91 -10.94 -3.15
C LEU A 97 -7.81 -11.51 -4.58
N THR A 98 -8.94 -11.62 -5.29
CA THR A 98 -8.96 -12.17 -6.66
C THR A 98 -8.41 -11.19 -7.71
N TYR A 99 -8.58 -9.87 -7.51
CA TYR A 99 -8.08 -8.85 -8.43
C TYR A 99 -6.55 -8.70 -8.34
N ASN A 100 -5.99 -8.71 -7.12
CA ASN A 100 -4.53 -8.63 -6.93
C ASN A 100 -3.79 -9.82 -7.55
N ASN A 101 -4.33 -11.03 -7.48
CA ASN A 101 -3.70 -12.23 -8.04
C ASN A 101 -3.56 -12.16 -9.58
N LYS A 102 -4.52 -11.54 -10.27
CA LYS A 102 -4.45 -11.35 -11.75
C LYS A 102 -3.38 -10.34 -12.15
N LEU A 103 -3.14 -9.31 -11.34
CA LEU A 103 -2.11 -8.31 -11.61
C LEU A 103 -0.70 -8.87 -11.41
N GLN A 104 -0.49 -9.68 -10.37
CA GLN A 104 0.80 -10.35 -10.15
C GLN A 104 1.12 -11.34 -11.28
N ALA A 105 0.16 -12.18 -11.68
CA ALA A 105 0.36 -13.12 -12.78
C ALA A 105 0.76 -12.44 -14.10
N LYS A 106 0.21 -11.25 -14.40
CA LYS A 106 0.62 -10.46 -15.58
C LYS A 106 2.04 -9.90 -15.46
N ARG A 107 2.47 -9.48 -14.27
CA ARG A 107 3.84 -9.00 -14.02
C ARG A 107 4.85 -10.13 -14.16
N ASP A 108 4.54 -11.30 -13.63
CA ASP A 108 5.41 -12.48 -13.71
C ASP A 108 5.55 -12.97 -15.16
N LEU A 109 4.45 -13.01 -15.92
CA LEU A 109 4.47 -13.26 -17.37
C LEU A 109 5.34 -12.25 -18.13
N ALA A 110 5.25 -10.96 -17.79
CA ALA A 110 6.04 -9.93 -18.44
C ALA A 110 7.55 -10.02 -18.09
N LEU A 111 7.87 -10.40 -16.85
CA LEU A 111 9.24 -10.69 -16.41
C LEU A 111 9.82 -11.90 -17.14
N GLN A 112 9.03 -12.96 -17.27
CA GLN A 112 9.44 -14.17 -17.99
C GLN A 112 9.69 -13.89 -19.47
N GLN A 113 8.79 -13.16 -20.14
CA GLN A 113 8.98 -12.76 -21.55
C GLN A 113 10.24 -11.92 -21.75
N LYS A 114 10.55 -11.00 -20.82
CA LYS A 114 11.79 -10.23 -20.87
C LYS A 114 13.03 -11.11 -20.68
N ALA A 115 12.97 -12.09 -19.77
CA ALA A 115 14.05 -13.04 -19.56
C ALA A 115 14.29 -13.91 -20.80
N GLU A 116 13.23 -14.41 -21.44
CA GLU A 116 13.29 -15.20 -22.68
C GLU A 116 13.83 -14.37 -23.85
N ALA A 117 13.37 -13.12 -24.01
CA ALA A 117 13.91 -12.21 -25.02
C ALA A 117 15.40 -11.90 -24.80
N GLY A 118 15.82 -11.75 -23.54
CA GLY A 118 17.23 -11.61 -23.18
C GLY A 118 18.05 -12.83 -23.56
N LEU A 119 17.61 -14.03 -23.19
CA LEU A 119 18.27 -15.29 -23.55
C LEU A 119 18.36 -15.48 -25.06
N PHE A 120 17.28 -15.18 -25.78
CA PHE A 120 17.28 -15.25 -27.24
C PHE A 120 18.30 -14.29 -27.85
N SER A 121 18.39 -13.05 -27.35
CA SER A 121 19.37 -12.08 -27.81
C SER A 121 20.82 -12.53 -27.56
N ILE A 122 21.08 -13.13 -26.39
CA ILE A 122 22.39 -13.69 -26.04
C ILE A 122 22.72 -14.87 -26.96
N SER A 123 21.79 -15.80 -27.16
CA SER A 123 21.97 -16.94 -28.07
C SER A 123 22.28 -16.47 -29.49
N LYS A 124 21.55 -15.47 -29.99
CA LYS A 124 21.81 -14.88 -31.31
C LYS A 124 23.20 -14.23 -31.38
N ALA A 125 23.62 -13.49 -30.36
CA ALA A 125 24.94 -12.87 -30.31
C ALA A 125 26.07 -13.91 -30.27
N LEU A 126 25.89 -14.99 -29.50
CA LEU A 126 26.84 -16.11 -29.44
C LEU A 126 26.97 -16.82 -30.79
N ASN A 127 25.85 -17.08 -31.48
CA ASN A 127 25.87 -17.73 -32.79
C ASN A 127 26.54 -16.86 -33.85
N HIS A 128 26.24 -15.55 -33.87
CA HIS A 128 26.95 -14.61 -34.74
C HIS A 128 28.45 -14.52 -34.41
N GLY A 129 28.81 -14.51 -33.13
CA GLY A 129 30.20 -14.51 -32.70
C GLY A 129 30.95 -15.77 -33.15
N TYR A 130 30.32 -16.93 -33.04
CA TYR A 130 30.89 -18.20 -33.51
C TYR A 130 31.16 -18.18 -35.02
N ASN A 131 30.19 -17.75 -35.83
CA ASN A 131 30.36 -17.67 -37.27
C ASN A 131 31.44 -16.67 -37.68
N GLY A 132 31.48 -15.49 -37.04
CA GLY A 132 32.51 -14.48 -37.31
C GLY A 132 33.91 -14.93 -36.91
N LEU A 133 34.05 -15.70 -35.82
CA LEU A 133 35.31 -16.31 -35.44
C LEU A 133 35.75 -17.38 -36.47
N ASN A 134 34.82 -18.20 -36.96
CA ASN A 134 35.13 -19.22 -37.96
C ASN A 134 35.60 -18.58 -39.29
N GLU A 135 34.90 -17.57 -39.77
CA GLU A 135 35.29 -16.78 -40.96
C GLU A 135 36.67 -16.12 -40.78
N ALA A 136 36.96 -15.59 -39.60
CA ALA A 136 38.27 -15.00 -39.29
C ALA A 136 39.39 -16.06 -39.30
N THR A 137 39.14 -17.25 -38.74
CA THR A 137 40.12 -18.34 -38.77
C THR A 137 40.37 -18.88 -40.18
N GLU A 138 39.33 -19.01 -41.01
CA GLU A 138 39.48 -19.41 -42.42
C GLU A 138 40.27 -18.38 -43.21
N SER A 139 39.95 -17.08 -43.02
CA SER A 139 40.68 -15.98 -43.66
C SER A 139 42.15 -15.97 -43.27
N MET A 140 42.46 -16.23 -41.99
CA MET A 140 43.83 -16.26 -41.48
C MET A 140 44.61 -17.48 -41.98
N SER A 141 43.95 -18.64 -42.15
CA SER A 141 44.52 -19.84 -42.79
C SER A 141 44.91 -19.59 -44.24
N ASN A 142 44.01 -18.97 -45.02
CA ASN A 142 44.25 -18.64 -46.43
C ASN A 142 45.38 -17.61 -46.63
N ILE A 143 45.52 -16.64 -45.72
CA ILE A 143 46.65 -15.69 -45.76
C ILE A 143 47.98 -16.41 -45.48
N LYS A 144 47.97 -17.44 -44.64
CA LYS A 144 49.18 -18.20 -44.26
C LYS A 144 49.66 -19.12 -45.39
N SER A 145 48.74 -19.70 -46.16
CA SER A 145 49.06 -20.53 -47.34
C SER A 145 49.58 -19.72 -48.53
N LEU A 146 49.19 -18.45 -48.65
CA LEU A 146 49.69 -17.53 -49.70
C LEU A 146 51.10 -16.97 -49.43
N LYS A 147 51.68 -17.21 -48.25
CA LYS A 147 53.03 -16.77 -47.85
C LYS A 147 54.11 -17.86 -47.95
N GLN A 148 53.77 -19.06 -48.41
CA GLN A 148 54.72 -20.12 -48.80
C GLN A 148 54.98 -20.09 -50.30
#